data_AF-A0A4Y3NKU8-F1
#
_entry.id   AF-A0A4Y3NKU8-F1
#
_cell.length_a   1.000
_cell.length_b   1.000
_cell.length_c   1.000
_cell.angle_alpha   90.00
_cell.angle_beta   90.00
_cell.angle_gamma   90.00
#
_symmetry.space_group_name_H-M   'P 1'
#
loop_
_entity.id
_entity.type
_entity.pdbx_description
1 polymer ?
#
loop_
_entity_poly.entity_id
_entity_poly.type
_entity_poly.pdbx_seq_one_letter_code
_entity_poly.pdbx_strand_id
1 'polypeptide(L)'
;MAIFDMGAETLGNLSKQTDASHQDLGALVRRFVDAVTPLEGKFSGAGKAAFDSFKNRSDLVASELNTALAGIVTGQSGMNTAFTQGDLTASDNARRSEGAANFDAARFQGRA
;
A
#
# COMPACT_ATOMS: atom_id res chain seq x y z
N MET A 1 18.92 1.41 0.28
CA MET A 1 18.22 0.11 0.18
C MET A 1 17.11 -0.05 1.23
N ALA A 2 17.21 0.53 2.44
CA ALA A 2 16.20 0.40 3.51
C ALA A 2 14.78 0.94 3.19
N ILE A 3 14.65 2.00 2.38
CA ILE A 3 13.33 2.58 2.03
C ILE A 3 12.53 1.65 1.10
N PHE A 4 13.22 0.97 0.18
CA PHE A 4 12.58 -0.01 -0.72
C PHE A 4 12.04 -1.20 0.07
N ASP A 5 12.82 -1.67 1.06
CA ASP A 5 12.46 -2.78 1.93
C ASP A 5 11.25 -2.43 2.82
N MET A 6 11.25 -1.22 3.41
CA MET A 6 10.14 -0.71 4.22
C MET A 6 8.86 -0.50 3.39
N GLY A 7 8.98 -0.12 2.11
CA GLY A 7 7.86 -0.01 1.18
C GLY A 7 7.25 -1.37 0.82
N ALA A 8 8.09 -2.37 0.55
CA ALA A 8 7.65 -3.74 0.29
C ALA A 8 6.96 -4.36 1.51
N GLU A 9 7.48 -4.12 2.72
CA GLU A 9 6.88 -4.57 3.97
C GLU A 9 5.52 -3.92 4.22
N THR A 10 5.41 -2.60 4.01
CA THR A 10 4.15 -1.85 4.19
C THR A 10 3.08 -2.32 3.20
N LEU A 11 3.43 -2.50 1.93
CA LEU A 11 2.54 -3.04 0.90
C LEU A 11 2.09 -4.47 1.23
N GLY A 12 3.01 -5.32 1.69
CA GLY A 12 2.71 -6.68 2.10
C GLY A 12 1.77 -6.74 3.30
N ASN A 13 1.96 -5.87 4.29
CA ASN A 13 1.07 -5.75 5.45
C ASN A 13 -0.32 -5.26 5.04
N LEU A 14 -0.38 -4.32 4.11
CA LEU A 14 -1.65 -3.78 3.65
C LEU A 14 -2.45 -4.74 2.78
N SER A 15 -1.79 -5.48 1.88
CA SER A 15 -2.42 -6.55 1.10
C SER A 15 -3.05 -7.60 2.03
N LYS A 16 -2.34 -8.00 3.10
CA LYS A 16 -2.87 -8.93 4.11
C LYS A 16 -4.09 -8.37 4.84
N GLN A 17 -4.07 -7.09 5.19
CA GLN A 17 -5.21 -6.43 5.82
C GLN A 17 -6.42 -6.38 4.88
N THR A 18 -6.22 -5.99 3.62
CA THR A 18 -7.27 -5.98 2.59
C THR A 18 -7.89 -7.37 2.40
N ASP A 19 -7.07 -8.42 2.27
CA ASP A 19 -7.56 -9.79 2.12
C ASP A 19 -8.36 -10.25 3.36
N ALA A 20 -7.88 -9.94 4.56
CA ALA A 20 -8.58 -10.26 5.81
C ALA A 20 -9.94 -9.51 5.89
N SER A 21 -9.96 -8.21 5.59
CA SER A 21 -11.18 -7.40 5.56
C SER A 21 -12.20 -7.92 4.55
N HIS A 22 -11.77 -8.39 3.37
CA HIS A 22 -12.67 -9.00 2.38
C HIS A 22 -13.29 -10.32 2.88
N GLN A 23 -12.49 -11.17 3.54
CA GLN A 23 -12.98 -12.41 4.14
C GLN A 23 -13.99 -12.14 5.25
N ASP A 24 -13.71 -11.16 6.11
CA ASP A 24 -14.60 -10.76 7.20
C ASP A 24 -15.91 -10.18 6.68
N LEU A 25 -15.88 -9.33 5.64
CA LEU A 25 -17.09 -8.79 5.03
C LEU A 25 -17.96 -9.92 4.44
N GLY A 26 -17.35 -10.90 3.76
CA GLY A 26 -18.07 -12.08 3.26
C GLY A 26 -18.65 -12.95 4.37
N ALA A 27 -17.94 -13.10 5.50
CA ALA A 27 -18.44 -13.83 6.67
C ALA A 27 -19.62 -13.10 7.34
N LEU A 28 -19.53 -11.77 7.48
CA LEU A 28 -20.60 -10.94 8.02
C LEU A 28 -21.85 -10.97 7.15
N VAL A 29 -21.71 -10.90 5.82
CA VAL A 29 -22.84 -11.02 4.87
C VAL A 29 -23.55 -12.36 5.03
N ARG A 30 -22.82 -13.49 5.10
CA ARG A 30 -23.44 -14.81 5.31
C ARG A 30 -24.19 -14.88 6.63
N ARG A 31 -23.55 -14.48 7.73
CA ARG A 31 -24.18 -14.45 9.06
C ARG A 31 -25.42 -13.56 9.09
N PHE A 32 -25.39 -12.45 8.35
CA PHE A 32 -26.56 -11.57 8.23
C PHE A 32 -27.70 -12.31 7.53
N VAL A 33 -27.46 -12.89 6.35
CA VAL A 33 -28.45 -13.68 5.60
C VAL A 33 -29.07 -14.75 6.51
N ASP A 34 -28.24 -15.53 7.20
CA ASP A 34 -28.70 -16.57 8.12
C ASP A 34 -29.58 -16.02 9.26
N ALA A 35 -29.23 -14.85 9.79
CA ALA A 35 -29.98 -14.20 10.87
C ALA A 35 -31.31 -13.59 10.40
N VAL A 36 -31.41 -13.14 9.15
CA VAL A 36 -32.63 -12.53 8.61
C VAL A 36 -33.60 -13.52 7.96
N THR A 37 -33.14 -14.69 7.48
CA THR A 37 -34.01 -15.75 6.94
C THR A 37 -35.20 -16.11 7.85
N PRO A 38 -35.05 -16.33 9.18
CA PRO A 38 -36.18 -16.62 10.05
C PRO A 38 -37.03 -15.39 10.43
N LEU A 39 -36.61 -14.18 10.04
CA LEU A 39 -37.23 -12.91 10.43
C LEU A 39 -37.97 -12.20 9.29
N GLU A 40 -38.08 -12.81 8.09
CA GLU A 40 -38.76 -12.23 6.91
C GLU A 40 -40.17 -11.66 7.21
N GLY A 41 -40.90 -12.23 8.17
CA GLY A 41 -42.22 -11.73 8.60
C GLY A 41 -42.24 -10.83 9.85
N LYS A 42 -41.10 -10.61 10.52
CA LYS A 42 -40.98 -9.88 11.80
C LYS A 42 -39.89 -8.80 11.77
N PHE A 43 -39.61 -8.26 10.59
CA PHE A 43 -38.55 -7.28 10.35
C PHE A 43 -38.76 -5.90 11.02
N SER A 44 -39.56 -5.82 12.08
CA SER A 44 -39.76 -4.63 12.90
C SER A 44 -38.96 -4.73 14.20
N GLY A 45 -38.20 -3.68 14.53
CA GLY A 45 -37.37 -3.59 15.73
C GLY A 45 -36.02 -4.29 15.60
N ALA A 46 -35.96 -5.61 15.87
CA ALA A 46 -34.70 -6.35 15.97
C ALA A 46 -34.01 -6.57 14.60
N GLY A 47 -34.78 -6.88 13.55
CA GLY A 47 -34.22 -7.03 12.19
C GLY A 47 -33.65 -5.73 11.63
N LYS A 48 -34.30 -4.60 11.93
CA LYS A 48 -33.80 -3.26 11.58
C LYS A 48 -32.50 -2.93 12.32
N ALA A 49 -32.42 -3.21 13.62
CA ALA A 49 -31.20 -3.00 14.38
C ALA A 49 -30.03 -3.85 13.87
N ALA A 50 -30.29 -5.11 13.49
CA ALA A 50 -29.29 -5.98 12.88
C ALA A 50 -28.82 -5.45 11.51
N PHE A 51 -29.74 -4.95 10.68
CA PHE A 51 -29.43 -4.29 9.41
C PHE A 51 -28.59 -3.02 9.61
N ASP A 52 -28.98 -2.15 10.55
CA ASP A 52 -28.24 -0.92 10.85
C ASP A 52 -26.82 -1.24 11.34
N SER A 53 -26.66 -2.27 12.18
CA SER A 53 -25.35 -2.74 12.62
C SER A 53 -24.53 -3.36 11.48
N PHE A 54 -25.15 -4.11 10.57
CA PHE A 54 -24.49 -4.68 9.40
C PHE A 54 -24.00 -3.57 8.46
N LYS A 55 -24.85 -2.58 8.20
CA LYS A 55 -24.51 -1.40 7.39
C LYS A 55 -23.34 -0.65 7.99
N ASN A 56 -23.35 -0.37 9.30
CA ASN A 56 -22.25 0.33 9.97
C ASN A 56 -20.93 -0.44 9.86
N ARG A 57 -20.94 -1.76 10.10
CA ARG A 57 -19.73 -2.60 9.91
C ARG A 57 -19.24 -2.60 8.47
N SER A 58 -20.16 -2.68 7.50
CA SER A 58 -19.82 -2.65 6.07
C SER A 58 -19.22 -1.31 5.66
N ASP A 59 -19.81 -0.21 6.13
CA ASP A 59 -19.33 1.15 5.87
C ASP A 59 -17.93 1.37 6.50
N LEU A 60 -17.68 0.83 7.70
CA LEU A 60 -16.38 0.90 8.37
C LEU A 60 -15.30 0.12 7.60
N VAL A 61 -15.59 -1.11 7.19
CA VAL A 61 -14.65 -1.92 6.38
C VAL A 61 -14.38 -1.27 5.02
N ALA A 62 -15.39 -0.70 4.37
CA ALA A 62 -15.21 0.04 3.11
C ALA A 62 -14.31 1.27 3.30
N SER A 63 -14.46 1.98 4.42
CA SER A 63 -13.60 3.13 4.77
C SER A 63 -12.15 2.70 5.03
N GLU A 64 -11.92 1.59 5.73
CA GLU A 64 -10.59 1.02 5.96
C GLU A 64 -9.95 0.58 4.64
N LEU A 65 -10.69 -0.09 3.76
CA LEU A 65 -10.22 -0.48 2.42
C LEU A 65 -9.83 0.74 1.56
N ASN A 66 -10.61 1.82 1.60
CA ASN A 66 -10.29 3.04 0.86
C ASN A 66 -9.05 3.74 1.43
N THR A 67 -8.91 3.76 2.76
CA THR A 67 -7.73 4.31 3.46
C THR A 67 -6.47 3.52 3.11
N ALA A 68 -6.59 2.20 3.12
CA ALA A 68 -5.55 1.29 2.67
C ALA A 68 -5.14 1.61 1.23
N LEU A 69 -6.09 1.62 0.30
CA LEU A 69 -5.81 1.89 -1.11
C LEU A 69 -5.14 3.26 -1.33
N ALA A 70 -5.57 4.29 -0.60
CA ALA A 70 -4.92 5.61 -0.63
C ALA A 70 -3.46 5.57 -0.12
N GLY A 71 -3.19 4.76 0.90
CA GLY A 71 -1.84 4.48 1.39
C GLY A 71 -0.95 3.82 0.31
N ILE A 72 -1.50 2.86 -0.45
CA ILE A 72 -0.79 2.21 -1.58
C ILE A 72 -0.42 3.24 -2.64
N VAL A 73 -1.38 4.03 -3.11
CA VAL A 73 -1.17 5.02 -4.17
C VAL A 73 -0.13 6.07 -3.74
N THR A 74 -0.19 6.51 -2.48
CA THR A 74 0.78 7.45 -1.91
C THR A 74 2.17 6.82 -1.81
N GLY A 75 2.27 5.58 -1.33
CA GLY A 75 3.53 4.85 -1.25
C GLY A 75 4.17 4.59 -2.61
N GLN A 76 3.37 4.21 -3.63
CA GLN A 76 3.83 4.01 -5.01
C GLN A 76 4.33 5.31 -5.63
N SER A 77 3.59 6.41 -5.45
CA SER A 77 4.01 7.74 -5.91
C SER A 77 5.31 8.19 -5.25
N GLY A 78 5.41 8.04 -3.92
CA GLY A 78 6.62 8.36 -3.16
C GLY A 78 7.84 7.54 -3.61
N MET A 79 7.66 6.23 -3.87
CA MET A 79 8.74 5.38 -4.39
C MET A 79 9.18 5.79 -5.79
N ASN A 80 8.25 6.09 -6.70
CA ASN A 80 8.59 6.52 -8.06
C ASN A 80 9.40 7.82 -8.05
N THR A 81 8.99 8.79 -7.23
CA THR A 81 9.75 10.03 -7.04
C THR A 81 11.11 9.78 -6.42
N ALA A 82 11.19 8.97 -5.35
CA ALA A 82 12.45 8.69 -4.67
C ALA A 82 13.46 7.97 -5.57
N PHE A 83 13.01 7.01 -6.38
CA PHE A 83 13.86 6.31 -7.34
C PHE A 83 14.38 7.25 -8.42
N THR A 84 13.48 8.01 -9.06
CA THR A 84 13.84 8.96 -10.13
C THR A 84 14.81 10.04 -9.62
N GLN A 85 14.54 10.59 -8.43
CA GLN A 85 15.40 11.59 -7.81
C GLN A 85 16.75 10.98 -7.40
N GLY A 86 16.76 9.75 -6.90
CA GLY A 86 17.95 8.99 -6.54
C GLY A 86 18.86 8.75 -7.73
N ASP A 87 18.31 8.28 -8.86
CA ASP A 87 19.06 8.04 -10.10
C ASP A 87 19.67 9.34 -10.68
N LEU A 88 18.90 10.43 -10.72
CA LEU A 88 19.41 11.73 -11.14
C LEU A 88 20.56 12.19 -10.25
N THR A 89 20.39 12.07 -8.93
CA THR A 89 21.41 12.47 -7.95
C THR A 89 22.66 11.60 -8.06
N ALA A 90 22.51 10.29 -8.24
CA ALA A 90 23.62 9.35 -8.44
C ALA A 90 24.38 9.64 -9.73
N SER A 91 23.66 9.90 -10.83
CA SER A 91 24.24 10.27 -12.13
C SER A 91 25.01 11.60 -12.06
N ASP A 92 24.45 12.62 -11.42
CA ASP A 92 25.13 13.90 -11.23
C ASP A 92 26.37 13.77 -10.35
N ASN A 93 26.29 12.98 -9.27
CA ASN A 93 27.44 12.71 -8.40
C ASN A 93 28.53 11.91 -9.12
N ALA A 94 28.15 10.93 -9.94
CA ALA A 94 29.08 10.18 -10.78
C ALA A 94 29.77 11.10 -11.80
N ARG A 95 29.02 11.93 -12.53
CA ARG A 95 29.58 12.90 -13.48
C ARG A 95 30.50 13.93 -12.84
N ARG A 96 30.15 14.43 -11.65
CA ARG A 96 31.03 15.32 -10.88
C ARG A 96 32.30 14.62 -10.42
N SER A 97 32.19 13.36 -10.00
CA SER A 97 33.34 12.55 -9.59
C SER A 97 34.25 12.18 -10.76
N GLU A 98 33.67 11.87 -11.94
CA GLU A 98 34.41 11.68 -13.19
C GLU A 98 35.10 12.97 -13.65
N GLY A 99 34.40 14.11 -13.61
CA GLY A 99 35.00 15.40 -13.95
C GLY A 99 36.10 15.84 -13.00
N ALA A 100 36.05 15.40 -11.73
CA ALA A 100 37.10 15.61 -10.74
C ALA A 100 38.22 14.56 -10.82
N ALA A 101 38.00 13.43 -11.50
CA ALA A 101 39.01 12.41 -11.72
C ALA A 101 40.02 12.94 -12.74
N ASN A 102 41.24 13.18 -12.30
CA ASN A 102 42.33 13.67 -13.14
C ASN A 102 42.87 12.54 -14.02
N PHE A 103 42.20 12.28 -15.16
CA PHE A 103 42.63 11.27 -16.13
C PHE A 103 43.97 11.61 -16.80
N ASP A 104 44.42 12.87 -16.75
CA ASP A 104 45.72 13.30 -17.29
C ASP A 104 46.90 12.82 -16.44
N ALA A 105 46.73 12.61 -15.12
CA ALA A 105 47.76 12.00 -14.28
C ALA A 105 47.88 10.47 -14.50
N ALA A 106 46.86 9.84 -15.10
CA ALA A 106 46.80 8.41 -15.40
C ALA A 106 47.19 8.07 -16.84
N ARG A 107 47.46 9.07 -17.70
CA ARG A 107 48.25 8.87 -18.92
C ARG A 107 49.66 8.50 -18.47
N PHE A 108 49.87 7.20 -18.33
CA PHE A 108 51.15 6.57 -18.12
C PHE A 108 52.21 7.35 -18.88
N GLN A 109 53.11 7.97 -18.14
CA GLN A 109 54.50 8.12 -18.54
C GLN A 109 55.00 6.68 -18.76
N GLY A 110 54.61 6.13 -19.91
CA GLY A 110 55.09 4.88 -20.45
C GLY A 110 56.58 5.06 -20.58
N ARG A 111 57.29 4.35 -19.71
CA ARG A 111 58.73 4.23 -19.70
C ARG A 111 59.23 3.90 -21.11
N ALA A 112 59.98 4.81 -21.72
CA ALA A 112 61.15 4.56 -22.57
C ALA A 112 61.86 5.90 -22.82
#